data_AF-A0A8D8DTN4-F1
#
_entry.id   AF-A0A8D8DTN4-F1
#
_cell.length_a   1.000
_cell.length_b   1.000
_cell.length_c   1.000
_cell.angle_alpha   90.00
_cell.angle_beta   90.00
_cell.angle_gamma   90.00
#
_symmetry.space_group_name_H-M   'P 1'
#
loop_
_entity.id
_entity.type
_entity.pdbx_description
1 polymer ?
#
loop_
_entity_poly.entity_id
_entity_poly.type
_entity_poly.pdbx_seq_one_letter_code
_entity_poly.pdbx_strand_id
1 'polypeptide(L)'
;MESNEPALAKEAVLQESSKLPSGTPTVQGYDWNKGLDYGALFQSYSYSGFQATNLGKAIEEVRKMIECRALPLPEDKHDVYEEDDFIKRKTNCTIFLGYTSNMVSSGVRETIRFLVQHKLVDCIVTTAGGVEED
;
A
#
# COMPACT_ATOMS: atom_id res chain seq x y z
N MET A 1 -54.46 -11.67 -1.38
CA MET A 1 -53.58 -12.83 -1.60
C MET A 1 -52.69 -12.93 -0.38
N GLU A 2 -52.97 -13.86 0.53
CA GLU A 2 -52.05 -14.15 1.63
C GLU A 2 -50.78 -14.77 1.03
N SER A 3 -49.61 -14.19 1.33
CA SER A 3 -48.35 -14.72 0.82
C SER A 3 -48.08 -16.06 1.50
N ASN A 4 -48.07 -17.14 0.71
CA ASN A 4 -47.87 -18.53 1.15
C ASN A 4 -46.38 -18.82 1.48
N GLU A 5 -45.71 -17.83 2.06
CA GLU A 5 -44.27 -17.81 2.29
C GLU A 5 -43.95 -18.45 3.65
N PRO A 6 -42.95 -19.36 3.73
CA PRO A 6 -42.55 -19.94 5.00
C PRO A 6 -42.09 -18.83 5.97
N ALA A 7 -42.74 -18.72 7.13
CA ALA A 7 -42.45 -17.69 8.13
C ALA A 7 -40.95 -17.64 8.51
N LEU A 8 -40.32 -18.82 8.64
CA LEU A 8 -38.90 -18.95 8.93
C LEU A 8 -37.99 -18.36 7.85
N ALA A 9 -38.36 -18.51 6.57
CA ALA A 9 -37.61 -17.91 5.46
C ALA A 9 -37.74 -16.39 5.45
N LYS A 10 -38.94 -15.87 5.77
CA LYS A 10 -39.19 -14.44 5.84
C LYS A 10 -38.38 -13.78 6.96
N GLU A 11 -38.39 -14.37 8.15
CA GLU A 11 -37.64 -13.86 9.31
C GLU A 11 -36.13 -13.92 9.07
N ALA A 12 -35.62 -14.99 8.45
CA ALA A 12 -34.19 -15.14 8.17
C ALA A 12 -33.66 -14.18 7.09
N VAL A 13 -34.46 -13.86 6.07
CA VAL A 13 -34.03 -13.04 4.92
C VAL A 13 -34.30 -11.54 5.14
N LEU A 14 -35.39 -11.18 5.82
CA LEU A 14 -35.84 -9.79 5.98
C LEU A 14 -35.47 -9.19 7.34
N GLN A 15 -34.33 -9.62 7.89
CA GLN A 15 -33.83 -9.06 9.15
C GLN A 15 -33.40 -7.60 8.96
N GLU A 16 -33.84 -6.72 9.87
CA GLU A 16 -33.42 -5.33 9.86
C GLU A 16 -31.93 -5.19 10.19
N SER A 17 -31.22 -4.38 9.40
CA SER A 17 -29.81 -4.07 9.63
C SER A 17 -29.65 -2.88 10.57
N SER A 18 -28.56 -2.88 11.34
CA SER A 18 -28.15 -1.74 12.14
C SER A 18 -27.51 -0.66 11.26
N LYS A 19 -27.50 0.59 11.75
CA LYS A 19 -26.83 1.69 11.05
C LYS A 19 -25.31 1.53 11.14
N LEU A 20 -24.63 1.77 10.03
CA LEU A 20 -23.18 1.81 9.98
C LEU A 20 -22.63 3.10 10.64
N PRO A 21 -21.40 3.08 11.18
CA PRO A 21 -20.74 4.28 11.69
C PRO A 21 -20.65 5.39 10.64
N SER A 22 -20.73 6.65 11.08
CA SER A 22 -20.51 7.82 10.24
C SER A 22 -19.12 7.78 9.59
N GLY A 23 -19.04 8.05 8.29
CA GLY A 23 -17.77 8.02 7.55
C GLY A 23 -17.35 6.63 7.07
N THR A 24 -18.19 5.60 7.25
CA THR A 24 -17.96 4.30 6.62
C THR A 24 -17.89 4.48 5.09
N PRO A 25 -16.76 4.14 4.43
CA PRO A 25 -16.61 4.37 3.00
C PRO A 25 -17.60 3.53 2.20
N THR A 26 -18.19 4.13 1.17
CA THR A 26 -19.06 3.41 0.21
C THR A 26 -18.21 2.77 -0.88
N VAL A 27 -18.58 1.55 -1.27
CA VAL A 27 -17.92 0.87 -2.39
C VAL A 27 -18.28 1.59 -3.69
N GLN A 28 -17.27 2.06 -4.42
CA GLN A 28 -17.44 2.75 -5.68
C GLN A 28 -16.22 2.53 -6.58
N GLY A 29 -16.46 2.02 -7.79
CA GLY A 29 -15.42 1.86 -8.81
C GLY A 29 -15.19 3.13 -9.62
N TYR A 30 -14.21 3.07 -10.55
CA TYR A 30 -13.93 4.15 -11.48
C TYR A 30 -15.10 4.36 -12.47
N ASP A 31 -15.47 5.62 -12.70
CA ASP A 31 -16.50 5.99 -13.68
C ASP A 31 -15.86 6.29 -15.04
N TRP A 32 -15.98 5.32 -15.96
CA TRP A 32 -15.39 5.40 -17.30
C TRP A 32 -15.99 6.50 -18.19
N ASN A 33 -17.16 7.04 -17.85
CA ASN A 33 -17.72 8.18 -18.57
C ASN A 33 -16.92 9.48 -18.32
N LYS A 34 -16.04 9.50 -17.31
CA LYS A 34 -15.11 10.61 -17.04
C LYS A 34 -13.86 10.58 -17.93
N GLY A 35 -13.77 9.63 -18.86
CA GLY A 35 -12.62 9.46 -19.74
C GLY A 35 -11.54 8.57 -19.14
N LEU A 36 -10.37 8.50 -19.80
CA LEU A 36 -9.24 7.70 -19.37
C LEU A 36 -8.28 8.54 -18.51
N ASP A 37 -8.33 8.32 -17.19
CA ASP A 37 -7.40 8.90 -16.22
C ASP A 37 -6.88 7.78 -15.30
N TYR A 38 -5.60 7.41 -15.48
CA TYR A 38 -4.97 6.36 -14.67
C TYR A 38 -4.78 6.77 -13.21
N GLY A 39 -4.57 8.06 -12.93
CA GLY A 39 -4.44 8.56 -11.57
C GLY A 39 -5.75 8.40 -10.81
N ALA A 40 -6.86 8.82 -11.41
CA ALA A 40 -8.19 8.65 -10.84
C ALA A 40 -8.63 7.18 -10.77
N LEU A 41 -8.21 6.33 -11.71
CA LEU A 41 -8.42 4.89 -11.66
C LEU A 41 -7.74 4.26 -10.42
N PHE A 42 -6.45 4.52 -10.19
CA PHE A 42 -5.76 3.97 -9.01
C PHE A 42 -6.26 4.59 -7.69
N GLN A 43 -6.76 5.83 -7.71
CA GLN A 43 -7.41 6.42 -6.53
C GLN A 43 -8.74 5.69 -6.19
N SER A 44 -9.51 5.28 -7.20
CA SER A 44 -10.77 4.56 -6.93
C SER A 44 -10.55 3.19 -6.30
N TYR A 45 -9.35 2.62 -6.39
CA TYR A 45 -9.04 1.29 -5.83
C TYR A 45 -9.26 1.24 -4.32
N SER A 46 -9.02 2.33 -3.59
CA SER A 46 -9.34 2.44 -2.15
C SER A 46 -10.79 2.09 -1.82
N TYR A 47 -11.71 2.30 -2.77
CA TYR A 47 -13.15 2.07 -2.62
C TYR A 47 -13.69 0.93 -3.49
N SER A 48 -12.82 0.21 -4.21
CA SER A 48 -13.25 -0.82 -5.18
C SER A 48 -13.49 -2.21 -4.56
N GLY A 49 -13.01 -2.46 -3.33
CA GLY A 49 -13.16 -3.73 -2.62
C GLY A 49 -12.02 -4.73 -2.88
N PHE A 50 -12.03 -5.83 -2.12
CA PHE A 50 -11.07 -6.94 -2.24
C PHE A 50 -9.59 -6.48 -2.29
N GLN A 51 -8.78 -7.02 -3.21
CA GLN A 51 -7.37 -6.66 -3.34
C GLN A 51 -7.14 -5.26 -3.91
N ALA A 52 -8.11 -4.68 -4.62
CA ALA A 52 -8.00 -3.30 -5.08
C ALA A 52 -7.91 -2.34 -3.89
N THR A 53 -8.75 -2.52 -2.87
CA THR A 53 -8.68 -1.73 -1.64
C THR A 53 -7.34 -1.92 -0.91
N ASN A 54 -6.77 -3.13 -0.91
CA ASN A 54 -5.45 -3.35 -0.32
C ASN A 54 -4.33 -2.64 -1.10
N LEU A 55 -4.40 -2.61 -2.44
CA LEU A 55 -3.45 -1.85 -3.25
C LEU A 55 -3.57 -0.34 -2.98
N GLY A 56 -4.80 0.19 -2.91
CA GLY A 56 -5.04 1.60 -2.57
C GLY A 56 -4.51 1.98 -1.18
N LYS A 57 -4.58 1.07 -0.20
CA LYS A 57 -3.96 1.24 1.12
C LYS A 57 -2.43 1.17 1.06
N ALA A 58 -1.85 0.28 0.26
CA ALA A 58 -0.39 0.13 0.12
C ALA A 58 0.27 1.37 -0.51
N ILE A 59 -0.21 1.78 -1.70
CA ILE A 59 -0.70 3.15 -1.93
C ILE A 59 -0.25 4.25 -0.95
N GLU A 60 -1.23 4.55 -0.11
CA GLU A 60 -1.19 5.54 0.94
C GLU A 60 -0.07 5.31 1.96
N GLU A 61 0.21 4.06 2.31
CA GLU A 61 1.24 3.77 3.31
C GLU A 61 2.66 4.08 2.81
N VAL A 62 2.97 3.73 1.55
CA VAL A 62 4.26 4.11 0.93
C VAL A 62 4.36 5.63 0.78
N ARG A 63 3.26 6.33 0.49
CA ARG A 63 3.24 7.80 0.46
C ARG A 63 3.62 8.39 1.82
N LYS A 64 3.04 7.89 2.92
CA LYS A 64 3.42 8.32 4.28
C LYS A 64 4.89 8.06 4.59
N MET A 65 5.45 6.93 4.15
CA MET A 65 6.89 6.65 4.32
C MET A 65 7.74 7.71 3.62
N ILE A 66 7.40 8.05 2.36
CA ILE A 66 8.11 9.06 1.56
C ILE A 66 7.99 10.46 2.21
N GLU A 67 6.77 10.85 2.60
CA GLU A 67 6.52 12.13 3.26
C GLU A 67 7.28 12.24 4.59
N CYS A 68 7.24 11.19 5.41
CA CYS A 68 7.99 11.11 6.66
C CYS A 68 9.50 11.20 6.39
N ARG A 69 10.00 10.52 5.35
CA ARG A 69 11.42 10.54 4.96
C ARG A 69 11.91 11.92 4.52
N ALA A 70 11.04 12.72 3.89
CA ALA A 70 11.37 14.06 3.42
C ALA A 70 11.53 15.09 4.56
N LEU A 71 11.04 14.77 5.76
CA LEU A 71 11.24 15.60 6.95
C LEU A 71 12.68 15.44 7.49
N PRO A 72 13.25 16.51 8.09
CA PRO A 72 14.56 16.42 8.74
C PRO A 72 14.52 15.39 9.87
N LEU A 73 15.64 14.70 10.07
CA LEU A 73 15.80 13.80 11.21
C LEU A 73 15.65 14.62 12.51
N PRO A 74 14.70 14.26 13.40
CA PRO A 74 14.54 14.92 14.69
C PRO A 74 15.80 14.77 15.55
N GLU A 75 16.16 15.83 16.29
CA GLU A 75 17.36 15.88 17.15
C GLU A 75 17.44 14.71 18.14
N ASP A 76 16.29 14.30 18.70
CA ASP A 76 16.17 13.19 19.65
C ASP A 76 16.42 11.80 19.03
N LYS A 77 16.38 11.70 17.69
CA LYS A 77 16.67 10.46 16.96
C LYS A 77 18.12 10.36 16.49
N HIS A 78 18.94 11.39 16.69
CA HIS A 78 20.37 11.31 16.41
C HIS A 78 21.04 10.39 17.42
N ASP A 79 21.63 9.31 16.91
CA ASP A 79 22.42 8.40 17.73
C ASP A 79 23.89 8.82 17.69
N VAL A 80 24.42 9.13 18.88
CA VAL A 80 25.82 9.53 19.07
C VAL A 80 26.80 8.37 18.86
N TYR A 81 26.32 7.12 18.87
CA TYR A 81 27.12 5.93 18.64
C TYR A 81 27.14 5.49 17.17
N GLU A 82 26.40 6.17 16.28
CA GLU A 82 26.51 5.96 14.83
C GLU A 82 27.78 6.62 14.29
N GLU A 83 28.90 5.91 14.44
CA GLU A 83 30.23 6.34 14.00
C GLU A 83 30.49 6.06 12.52
N ASP A 84 29.81 5.06 11.93
CA ASP A 84 29.98 4.69 10.53
C ASP A 84 29.10 5.55 9.61
N ASP A 85 29.74 6.49 8.90
CA ASP A 85 29.12 7.40 7.93
C ASP A 85 28.35 6.70 6.79
N PHE A 86 28.67 5.43 6.51
CA PHE A 86 27.98 4.62 5.51
C PHE A 86 26.56 4.24 5.97
N ILE A 87 26.41 3.76 7.21
CA ILE A 87 25.13 3.29 7.77
C ILE A 87 24.38 4.35 8.58
N LYS A 88 25.01 5.49 8.88
CA LYS A 88 24.41 6.57 9.66
C LYS A 88 23.08 7.03 9.09
N ARG A 89 22.06 7.15 9.95
CA ARG A 89 20.73 7.62 9.57
C ARG A 89 20.79 9.07 9.11
N LYS A 90 20.27 9.31 7.90
CA LYS A 90 20.26 10.63 7.24
C LYS A 90 18.86 11.22 7.10
N THR A 91 17.83 10.40 7.26
CA THR A 91 16.43 10.75 7.00
C THR A 91 15.55 10.35 8.18
N ASN A 92 14.40 11.02 8.37
CA ASN A 92 13.49 10.75 9.48
C ASN A 92 12.74 9.41 9.37
N CYS A 93 12.76 8.78 8.20
CA CYS A 93 12.24 7.43 7.97
C CYS A 93 13.30 6.61 7.24
N THR A 94 13.63 5.44 7.79
CA THR A 94 14.51 4.43 7.17
C THR A 94 13.64 3.40 6.46
N ILE A 95 13.78 3.29 5.14
CA ILE A 95 12.96 2.39 4.31
C ILE A 95 13.77 1.13 3.96
N PHE A 96 13.28 -0.01 4.43
CA PHE A 96 13.82 -1.33 4.12
C PHE A 96 13.04 -1.95 2.96
N LEU A 97 13.73 -2.27 1.86
CA LEU A 97 13.16 -2.94 0.70
C LEU A 97 13.56 -4.42 0.70
N GLY A 98 12.59 -5.30 0.89
CA GLY A 98 12.76 -6.74 0.78
C GLY A 98 12.18 -7.27 -0.53
N TYR A 99 12.92 -8.11 -1.25
CA TYR A 99 12.41 -8.81 -2.43
C TYR A 99 13.04 -10.20 -2.57
N THR A 100 12.36 -11.08 -3.30
CA THR A 100 12.84 -12.44 -3.59
C THR A 100 13.57 -12.48 -4.94
N SER A 101 14.46 -13.46 -5.14
CA SER A 101 15.30 -13.59 -6.35
C SER A 101 14.50 -13.55 -7.66
N ASN A 102 13.35 -14.23 -7.71
CA ASN A 102 12.50 -14.27 -8.91
C ASN A 102 11.98 -12.89 -9.37
N MET A 103 11.96 -11.88 -8.48
CA MET A 103 11.60 -10.52 -8.87
C MET A 103 12.72 -9.85 -9.69
N VAL A 104 13.98 -10.16 -9.39
CA VAL A 104 15.15 -9.70 -10.14
C VAL A 104 15.30 -10.46 -11.47
N SER A 105 14.94 -11.75 -11.51
CA SER A 105 14.84 -12.52 -12.76
C SER A 105 13.77 -11.96 -13.72
N SER A 106 12.85 -11.13 -13.21
CA SER A 106 11.75 -10.52 -13.95
C SER A 106 12.02 -9.05 -14.26
N GLY A 107 11.19 -8.42 -15.10
CA GLY A 107 11.29 -6.98 -15.39
C GLY A 107 10.98 -6.04 -14.22
N VAL A 108 10.67 -6.57 -13.03
CA VAL A 108 10.57 -5.75 -11.80
C VAL A 108 11.96 -5.25 -11.37
N ARG A 109 13.03 -5.92 -11.81
CA ARG A 109 14.42 -5.49 -11.63
C ARG A 109 14.65 -4.02 -11.95
N GLU A 110 14.14 -3.53 -13.08
CA GLU A 110 14.28 -2.12 -13.49
C GLU A 110 13.63 -1.16 -12.50
N THR A 111 12.51 -1.57 -11.89
CA THR A 111 11.82 -0.78 -10.85
C THR A 111 12.66 -0.73 -9.57
N ILE A 112 13.19 -1.88 -9.14
CA ILE A 112 14.09 -1.95 -7.96
C ILE A 112 15.34 -1.08 -8.21
N ARG A 113 15.99 -1.22 -9.37
CA ARG A 113 17.16 -0.43 -9.76
C ARG A 113 16.86 1.06 -9.76
N PHE A 114 15.69 1.49 -10.25
CA PHE A 114 15.27 2.89 -10.18
C PHE A 114 15.19 3.39 -8.72
N LEU A 115 14.52 2.64 -7.83
CA LEU A 115 14.40 3.03 -6.43
C LEU A 115 15.76 3.19 -5.74
N VAL A 116 16.69 2.27 -6.00
CA VAL A 116 18.03 2.27 -5.41
C VAL A 116 18.90 3.37 -6.02
N GLN A 117 18.92 3.51 -7.35
CA GLN A 117 19.68 4.53 -8.07
C GLN A 117 19.35 5.95 -7.60
N HIS A 118 18.08 6.21 -7.29
CA HIS A 118 17.60 7.51 -6.82
C HIS A 118 17.58 7.66 -5.29
N LYS A 119 18.20 6.74 -4.54
CA LYS A 119 18.30 6.77 -3.06
C LYS A 119 16.93 6.92 -2.37
N LEU A 120 15.91 6.23 -2.90
CA LEU A 120 14.54 6.23 -2.37
C LEU A 120 14.34 5.18 -1.27
N VAL A 121 15.29 4.26 -1.11
CA VAL A 121 15.33 3.23 -0.05
C VAL A 121 16.71 3.24 0.62
N ASP A 122 16.79 2.76 1.85
CA ASP A 122 17.98 2.88 2.71
C ASP A 122 18.65 1.53 2.99
N CYS A 123 17.89 0.44 2.97
CA CYS A 123 18.41 -0.91 3.16
C CYS A 123 17.72 -1.91 2.23
N ILE A 124 18.46 -2.91 1.75
CA ILE A 124 17.95 -3.97 0.88
C ILE A 124 18.20 -5.33 1.54
N VAL A 125 17.19 -6.19 1.50
CA VAL A 125 17.32 -7.60 1.88
C VAL A 125 16.80 -8.46 0.74
N THR A 126 17.66 -9.33 0.22
CA THR A 126 17.30 -10.29 -0.84
C THR A 126 18.00 -11.63 -0.60
N THR A 127 17.51 -12.67 -1.26
CA THR A 127 18.20 -13.96 -1.38
C THR A 127 19.37 -13.90 -2.36
N ALA A 128 20.29 -14.87 -2.30
CA ALA A 128 21.49 -14.92 -3.15
C ALA A 128 21.21 -14.76 -4.64
N GLY A 129 20.18 -15.44 -5.17
CA GLY A 129 19.80 -15.32 -6.57
C GLY A 129 19.39 -13.89 -6.98
N GLY A 130 18.89 -13.07 -6.05
CA GLY A 130 18.57 -11.66 -6.35
C GLY A 130 19.81 -10.76 -6.47
N VAL A 131 20.99 -11.26 -6.11
CA VAL A 131 22.29 -10.59 -6.36
C VAL A 131 22.96 -11.17 -7.61
N GLU A 132 22.91 -12.50 -7.78
CA GLU A 132 23.56 -13.18 -8.90
C GLU A 132 22.91 -12.88 -10.26
N GLU A 133 21.59 -12.64 -10.27
CA GLU A 133 20.81 -12.42 -11.49
C GLU A 133 20.62 -10.92 -11.85
N ASP A 134 21.06 -10.01 -10.97
CA ASP A 134 21.21 -8.59 -11.30
C ASP A 134 22.49 -8.40 -12.15
#